data_AF-A0A952QF29-F1
#
_entry.id   AF-A0A952QF29-F1
#
_cell.length_a   1.000
_cell.length_b   1.000
_cell.length_c   1.000
_cell.angle_alpha   90.00
_cell.angle_beta   90.00
_cell.angle_gamma   90.00
#
_symmetry.space_group_name_H-M   'P 1'
#
loop_
_entity.id
_entity.type
_entity.pdbx_description
1 polymer ?
#
loop_
_entity_poly.entity_id
_entity_poly.type
_entity_poly.pdbx_seq_one_letter_code
_entity_poly.pdbx_strand_id
1 'polypeptide(L)'
;MTETQTRATVRYLGGETGHRSFFGGTHSKARIALLAVFILAGLILTPIIGWPGLAIAAAGAGVTLMVTARTHRGTVMERSTRRSRWKERVTTGVDAFVPYDIASWDQAEQALRDAHMLRGRAKKDAIWEAQRVLTAMRANPDGADGMGWLQHGRREPGIAWHAPTGETQYLSATFVVTGQLRGIESTSVMTRAAEGWGTFLASRAAASNLVGQVQTMTRVLPADTAMQEFWVAGSLDEDVPVEAVTSYEEVLRLTGEDAMVQRHFITISWPITGAFRDTAAKYGHARDGWRGLMVQEIASTQRGLEDARLGTVEILTARQTVAVVLHQQNPSRPIDFVADVDPARAGIASHDEFSAHVVQGIDPITGGEVEWWHRTAAIRADAMATAPRTQLWLLDLLIGRDLGFIRSVSFHIHLIPAADAKAAARQDLVRDQAEAISRSEAGKFDTDDTEVAMTAAQRRRTDLTAGSHHHGAEWIGYITISTTSRDELARSSRQLEETCAGSAGIDHLDWQDSFQSAASGTTWPIGRGLTTGGRTLSSRLLTRLAGRTEKESLS
;
A
#
# COMPACT_ATOMS: atom_id res chain seq x y z
N MET A 1 -29.74 32.24 -19.97
CA MET A 1 -29.56 30.96 -19.27
C MET A 1 -28.17 30.47 -19.61
N THR A 2 -27.22 30.63 -18.70
CA THR A 2 -25.82 30.25 -18.87
C THR A 2 -25.68 28.76 -18.62
N GLU A 3 -25.34 27.99 -19.66
CA GLU A 3 -24.91 26.60 -19.54
C GLU A 3 -23.58 26.55 -18.79
N THR A 4 -23.65 26.42 -17.47
CA THR A 4 -22.50 25.96 -16.68
C THR A 4 -22.36 24.46 -16.93
N GLN A 5 -21.82 24.08 -18.10
CA GLN A 5 -21.30 22.74 -18.31
C GLN A 5 -20.30 22.47 -17.18
N THR A 6 -20.73 21.69 -16.18
CA THR A 6 -19.91 21.36 -15.03
C THR A 6 -18.87 20.36 -15.52
N ARG A 7 -17.78 20.86 -16.10
CA ARG A 7 -16.64 20.04 -16.54
C ARG A 7 -16.20 19.19 -15.36
N ALA A 8 -15.94 17.91 -15.60
CA ALA A 8 -15.37 17.01 -14.59
C ALA A 8 -14.16 17.68 -13.93
N THR A 9 -14.08 17.61 -12.61
CA THR A 9 -12.96 18.21 -11.86
C THR A 9 -11.67 17.49 -12.25
N VAL A 10 -10.82 18.18 -12.99
CA VAL A 10 -9.51 17.67 -13.41
C VAL A 10 -8.45 18.06 -12.37
N ARG A 11 -7.83 17.05 -11.76
CA ARG A 11 -6.68 17.21 -10.86
C ARG A 11 -5.43 16.68 -11.54
N TYR A 12 -4.27 17.25 -11.24
CA TYR A 12 -2.99 16.77 -11.79
C TYR A 12 -2.38 15.81 -10.79
N LEU A 13 -2.01 14.62 -11.26
CA LEU A 13 -1.24 13.63 -10.52
C LEU A 13 0.05 13.36 -11.30
N GLY A 14 1.11 13.00 -10.58
CA GLY A 14 2.46 12.83 -11.14
C GLY A 14 3.29 14.12 -11.08
N GLY A 15 4.62 13.96 -11.12
CA GLY A 15 5.57 15.09 -11.07
C GLY A 15 5.95 15.58 -9.66
N GLU A 16 5.28 15.10 -8.60
CA GLU A 16 5.46 15.50 -7.19
C GLU A 16 6.79 15.07 -6.53
N THR A 17 7.70 14.52 -7.34
CA THR A 17 9.11 14.18 -7.04
C THR A 17 9.33 12.91 -6.21
N GLY A 18 9.90 11.88 -6.85
CA GLY A 18 10.88 11.04 -6.19
C GLY A 18 12.11 11.91 -5.92
N HIS A 19 12.42 12.16 -4.64
CA HIS A 19 13.51 13.01 -4.12
C HIS A 19 14.49 13.54 -5.18
N ARG A 20 14.18 14.69 -5.79
CA ARG A 20 15.08 15.36 -6.74
C ARG A 20 16.30 15.85 -5.96
N SER A 21 17.50 15.44 -6.36
CA SER A 21 18.72 15.73 -5.61
C SER A 21 19.11 17.21 -5.65
N PHE A 22 19.96 17.68 -4.73
CA PHE A 22 20.47 19.06 -4.71
C PHE A 22 21.16 19.50 -6.02
N PHE A 23 21.64 18.56 -6.83
CA PHE A 23 22.33 18.83 -8.10
C PHE A 23 21.45 18.76 -9.35
N GLY A 24 20.12 18.77 -9.19
CA GLY A 24 19.18 18.69 -10.31
C GLY A 24 18.97 17.24 -10.78
N GLY A 25 17.79 16.98 -11.34
CA GLY A 25 17.39 15.68 -11.87
C GLY A 25 16.89 14.65 -10.83
N THR A 26 16.19 13.64 -11.34
CA THR A 26 15.67 12.44 -10.63
C THR A 26 16.76 11.39 -10.38
N HIS A 27 17.98 11.83 -10.06
CA HIS A 27 19.11 10.92 -9.84
C HIS A 27 19.10 10.36 -8.41
N SER A 28 19.34 9.06 -8.28
CA SER A 28 19.42 8.41 -6.97
C SER A 28 20.56 9.01 -6.14
N LYS A 29 20.35 9.16 -4.82
CA LYS A 29 21.39 9.67 -3.89
C LYS A 29 22.69 8.86 -3.99
N ALA A 30 22.58 7.56 -4.23
CA ALA A 30 23.70 6.66 -4.44
C ALA A 30 24.51 7.01 -5.71
N ARG A 31 23.85 7.35 -6.82
CA ARG A 31 24.52 7.78 -8.06
C ARG A 31 25.35 9.04 -7.83
N ILE A 32 24.83 10.01 -7.10
CA ILE A 32 25.52 11.28 -6.84
C ILE A 32 26.68 11.07 -5.88
N ALA A 33 26.47 10.29 -4.82
CA ALA A 33 27.55 9.93 -3.91
C ALA A 33 28.69 9.21 -4.62
N LEU A 34 28.37 8.21 -5.48
CA LEU A 34 29.38 7.50 -6.26
C LEU A 34 30.10 8.40 -7.26
N LEU A 35 29.37 9.24 -8.00
CA LEU A 35 29.99 10.21 -8.91
C LEU A 35 30.89 11.18 -8.16
N ALA A 36 30.45 11.70 -7.01
CA ALA A 36 31.27 12.58 -6.18
C ALA A 36 32.53 11.87 -5.67
N VAL A 37 32.43 10.61 -5.24
CA VAL A 37 33.59 9.79 -4.84
C VAL A 37 34.57 9.62 -5.99
N PHE A 38 34.11 9.27 -7.20
CA PHE A 38 35.01 9.12 -8.35
C PHE A 38 35.63 10.45 -8.81
N ILE A 39 34.89 11.56 -8.73
CA ILE A 39 35.41 12.90 -9.04
C ILE A 39 36.47 13.31 -8.01
N LEU A 40 36.19 13.14 -6.71
CA LEU A 40 37.14 13.44 -5.63
C LEU A 40 38.37 12.54 -5.68
N ALA A 41 38.19 11.25 -5.92
CA ALA A 41 39.29 10.31 -6.13
C ALA A 41 40.12 10.74 -7.35
N GLY A 42 39.49 11.14 -8.45
CA GLY A 42 40.17 11.70 -9.61
C GLY A 42 41.00 12.94 -9.29
N LEU A 43 40.44 13.90 -8.54
CA LEU A 43 41.15 15.10 -8.10
C LEU A 43 42.37 14.79 -7.22
N ILE A 44 42.32 13.74 -6.40
CA ILE A 44 43.42 13.32 -5.51
C ILE A 44 44.45 12.47 -6.25
N LEU A 45 44.03 11.54 -7.11
CA LEU A 45 44.92 10.62 -7.82
C LEU A 45 45.62 11.29 -9.01
N THR A 46 45.00 12.28 -9.66
CA THR A 46 45.60 12.94 -10.84
C THR A 46 46.94 13.61 -10.52
N PRO A 47 47.12 14.33 -9.39
CA PRO A 47 48.43 14.85 -8.98
C PRO A 47 49.47 13.77 -8.63
N ILE A 48 49.05 12.59 -8.16
CA ILE A 48 49.96 11.54 -7.65
C ILE A 48 50.47 10.64 -8.77
N ILE A 49 49.58 10.20 -9.65
CA ILE A 49 49.88 9.22 -10.70
C ILE A 49 49.70 9.75 -12.12
N GLY A 50 49.19 10.98 -12.29
CA GLY A 50 49.02 11.62 -13.59
C GLY A 50 47.79 11.14 -14.37
N TRP A 51 47.92 11.00 -15.69
CA TRP A 51 46.83 10.61 -16.59
C TRP A 51 46.11 9.28 -16.25
N PRO A 52 46.76 8.25 -15.66
CA PRO A 52 46.06 7.03 -15.23
C PRO A 52 45.04 7.32 -14.11
N GLY A 53 45.30 8.29 -13.23
CA GLY A 53 44.35 8.71 -12.19
C GLY A 53 43.07 9.32 -12.78
N LEU A 54 43.23 10.14 -13.81
CA LEU A 54 42.10 10.69 -14.57
C LEU A 54 41.33 9.58 -15.31
N ALA A 55 42.03 8.64 -15.94
CA ALA A 55 41.41 7.52 -16.65
C ALA A 55 40.59 6.61 -15.71
N ILE A 56 41.11 6.30 -14.52
CA ILE A 56 40.39 5.53 -13.49
C ILE A 56 39.14 6.27 -13.02
N ALA A 57 39.24 7.57 -12.78
CA ALA A 57 38.09 8.39 -12.37
C ALA A 57 37.01 8.46 -13.46
N ALA A 58 37.41 8.68 -14.72
CA ALA A 58 36.51 8.71 -15.86
C ALA A 58 35.84 7.35 -16.11
N ALA A 59 36.60 6.26 -16.04
CA ALA A 59 36.08 4.90 -16.15
C ALA A 59 35.11 4.57 -14.99
N GLY A 60 35.45 4.94 -13.76
CA GLY A 60 34.59 4.75 -12.58
C GLY A 60 33.30 5.55 -12.67
N ALA A 61 33.35 6.79 -13.15
CA ALA A 61 32.17 7.59 -13.44
C ALA A 61 31.31 6.96 -14.56
N GLY A 62 31.95 6.46 -15.63
CA GLY A 62 31.28 5.76 -16.73
C GLY A 62 30.57 4.47 -16.27
N VAL A 63 31.25 3.63 -15.47
CA VAL A 63 30.66 2.43 -14.86
C VAL A 63 29.51 2.79 -13.93
N THR A 64 29.66 3.85 -13.12
CA THR A 64 28.58 4.34 -12.24
C THR A 64 27.36 4.73 -13.06
N LEU A 65 27.53 5.47 -14.16
CA LEU A 65 26.44 5.84 -15.06
C LEU A 65 25.77 4.61 -15.66
N MET A 66 26.54 3.61 -16.09
CA MET A 66 26.00 2.37 -16.66
C MET A 66 25.22 1.54 -15.63
N VAL A 67 25.77 1.37 -14.43
CA VAL A 67 25.19 0.55 -13.36
C VAL A 67 23.95 1.22 -12.74
N THR A 68 23.89 2.56 -12.77
CA THR A 68 22.78 3.36 -12.24
C THR A 68 21.82 3.88 -13.32
N ALA A 69 22.04 3.55 -14.59
CA ALA A 69 21.09 3.85 -15.65
C ALA A 69 19.78 3.09 -15.40
N ARG A 70 18.65 3.82 -15.35
CA ARG A 70 17.33 3.22 -15.22
C ARG A 70 16.99 2.52 -16.54
N THR A 71 16.75 1.22 -16.46
CA THR A 71 16.11 0.45 -17.55
C THR A 71 14.65 0.17 -17.17
N HIS A 72 13.86 -0.39 -18.08
CA HIS A 72 12.50 -0.87 -17.80
C HIS A 72 12.44 -1.92 -16.66
N ARG A 73 13.57 -2.51 -16.24
CA ARG A 73 13.68 -3.45 -15.10
C ARG A 73 14.45 -2.87 -13.91
N GLY A 74 14.46 -1.54 -13.78
CA GLY A 74 15.29 -0.84 -12.81
C GLY A 74 16.78 -0.81 -13.19
N THR A 75 17.62 -0.46 -12.22
CA THR A 75 19.08 -0.38 -12.40
C THR A 75 19.76 -1.73 -12.17
N VAL A 76 20.96 -1.94 -12.73
CA VAL A 76 21.75 -3.16 -12.49
C VAL A 76 22.03 -3.35 -11.00
N MET A 77 22.31 -2.25 -10.29
CA MET A 77 22.54 -2.24 -8.86
C MET A 77 21.32 -2.72 -8.07
N GLU A 78 20.13 -2.18 -8.37
CA GLU A 78 18.88 -2.60 -7.72
C GLU A 78 18.61 -4.10 -7.91
N ARG A 79 18.89 -4.64 -9.11
CA ARG A 79 18.75 -6.08 -9.38
C ARG A 79 19.71 -6.92 -8.55
N SER A 80 20.96 -6.48 -8.41
CA SER A 80 21.94 -7.15 -7.55
C SER A 80 21.53 -7.11 -6.08
N THR A 81 21.05 -5.96 -5.59
CA THR A 81 20.55 -5.82 -4.22
C THR A 81 19.33 -6.69 -3.96
N ARG A 82 18.36 -6.75 -4.88
CA ARG A 82 17.20 -7.67 -4.80
C ARG A 82 17.65 -9.13 -4.72
N ARG A 83 18.60 -9.55 -5.55
CA ARG A 83 19.15 -10.92 -5.53
C ARG A 83 19.92 -11.24 -4.25
N SER A 84 20.71 -10.30 -3.75
CA SER A 84 21.43 -10.46 -2.48
C SER A 84 20.48 -10.61 -1.31
N ARG A 85 19.45 -9.76 -1.22
CA ARG A 85 18.40 -9.85 -0.21
C ARG A 85 17.61 -11.16 -0.31
N TRP A 86 17.28 -11.59 -1.52
CA TRP A 86 16.64 -12.88 -1.74
C TRP A 86 17.48 -14.04 -1.21
N LYS A 87 18.78 -14.05 -1.55
CA LYS A 87 19.72 -15.06 -1.05
C LYS A 87 19.78 -15.04 0.47
N GLU A 88 19.83 -13.86 1.08
CA GLU A 88 19.82 -13.71 2.54
C GLU A 88 18.56 -14.31 3.16
N ARG A 89 17.37 -14.00 2.63
CA ARG A 89 16.10 -14.56 3.12
C ARG A 89 16.04 -16.08 3.04
N VAL A 90 16.47 -16.66 1.91
CA VAL A 90 16.53 -18.11 1.75
C VAL A 90 17.53 -18.73 2.73
N THR A 91 18.68 -18.07 2.97
CA THR A 91 19.66 -18.57 3.94
C THR A 91 19.20 -18.46 5.38
N THR A 92 18.41 -17.44 5.72
CA THR A 92 17.88 -17.24 7.08
C THR A 92 16.56 -17.97 7.34
N GLY A 93 15.89 -18.46 6.30
CA GLY A 93 14.62 -19.18 6.43
C GLY A 93 13.39 -18.27 6.56
N VAL A 94 13.55 -16.97 6.35
CA VAL A 94 12.45 -15.97 6.39
C VAL A 94 11.70 -15.93 5.05
N ASP A 95 12.01 -16.84 4.13
CA ASP A 95 11.30 -17.06 2.88
C ASP A 95 10.02 -17.90 3.08
N ALA A 96 9.85 -18.57 4.22
CA ALA A 96 8.66 -19.34 4.53
C ALA A 96 7.92 -18.79 5.76
N PHE A 97 6.62 -19.04 5.82
CA PHE A 97 5.78 -18.76 6.96
C PHE A 97 4.94 -19.99 7.29
N VAL A 98 5.03 -20.43 8.54
CA VAL A 98 4.20 -21.47 9.12
C VAL A 98 3.52 -20.87 10.35
N PRO A 99 2.18 -20.90 10.45
CA PRO A 99 1.49 -20.44 11.65
C PRO A 99 2.01 -21.13 12.90
N TYR A 100 2.27 -20.37 13.95
CA TYR A 100 2.78 -20.91 15.20
C TYR A 100 1.81 -21.92 15.82
N ASP A 101 2.36 -23.10 16.15
CA ASP A 101 1.70 -24.17 16.88
C ASP A 101 2.66 -24.73 17.94
N ILE A 102 2.18 -24.90 19.17
CA ILE A 102 3.03 -25.27 20.32
C ILE A 102 3.63 -26.66 20.13
N ALA A 103 2.83 -27.63 19.69
CA ALA A 103 3.31 -29.00 19.52
C ALA A 103 4.35 -29.09 18.39
N SER A 104 4.11 -28.39 17.28
CA SER A 104 5.05 -28.31 16.16
C SER A 104 6.33 -27.57 16.54
N TRP A 105 6.25 -26.54 17.38
CA TRP A 105 7.39 -25.81 17.92
C TRP A 105 8.29 -26.71 18.77
N ASP A 106 7.72 -27.44 19.72
CA ASP A 106 8.49 -28.34 20.60
C ASP A 106 9.22 -29.43 19.81
N GLN A 107 8.57 -29.97 18.77
CA GLN A 107 9.17 -30.93 17.85
C GLN A 107 10.35 -30.31 17.07
N ALA A 108 10.17 -29.09 16.55
CA ALA A 108 11.21 -28.38 15.83
C ALA A 108 12.40 -28.01 16.74
N GLU A 109 12.14 -27.63 17.99
CA GLU A 109 13.18 -27.36 18.98
C GLU A 109 13.98 -28.62 19.32
N GLN A 110 13.29 -29.76 19.51
CA GLN A 110 13.95 -31.03 19.75
C GLN A 110 14.80 -31.46 18.55
N ALA A 111 14.29 -31.30 17.32
CA ALA A 111 15.06 -31.57 16.11
C ALA A 111 16.33 -30.73 16.01
N LEU A 112 16.29 -29.45 16.43
CA LEU A 112 17.47 -28.59 16.49
C LEU A 112 18.49 -29.08 17.54
N ARG A 113 18.02 -29.52 18.71
CA ARG A 113 18.89 -30.10 19.76
C ARG A 113 19.55 -31.39 19.28
N ASP A 114 18.81 -32.25 18.59
CA ASP A 114 19.35 -33.49 18.03
C ASP A 114 20.36 -33.20 16.91
N ALA A 115 20.11 -32.19 16.07
CA ALA A 115 21.05 -31.73 15.05
C ALA A 115 22.37 -31.22 15.67
N HIS A 116 22.34 -30.60 16.86
CA HIS A 116 23.54 -30.17 17.57
C HIS A 116 24.43 -31.35 18.01
N MET A 117 23.86 -32.54 18.21
CA MET A 117 24.57 -33.75 18.64
C MET A 117 25.28 -34.47 17.48
N LEU A 118 24.92 -34.17 16.23
CA LEU A 118 25.59 -34.72 15.05
C LEU A 118 27.05 -34.24 14.94
N ARG A 119 27.88 -34.99 14.20
CA ARG A 119 29.28 -34.66 13.93
C ARG A 119 29.54 -34.52 12.43
N GLY A 120 30.54 -33.72 12.07
CA GLY A 120 30.99 -33.57 10.68
C GLY A 120 30.13 -32.61 9.84
N ARG A 121 30.14 -32.79 8.52
CA ARG A 121 29.46 -31.89 7.56
C ARG A 121 27.93 -31.94 7.70
N ALA A 122 27.39 -33.13 7.97
CA ALA A 122 25.96 -33.37 8.23
C ALA A 122 25.40 -32.55 9.40
N LYS A 123 26.25 -32.19 10.39
CA LYS A 123 25.85 -31.30 11.49
C LYS A 123 25.39 -29.94 10.97
N LYS A 124 26.15 -29.33 10.04
CA LYS A 124 25.86 -27.97 9.57
C LYS A 124 24.55 -27.91 8.81
N ASP A 125 24.32 -28.89 7.94
CA ASP A 125 23.14 -28.96 7.10
C ASP A 125 21.89 -29.23 7.95
N ALA A 126 21.95 -30.20 8.88
CA ALA A 126 20.85 -30.49 9.80
C ALA A 126 20.51 -29.32 10.73
N ILE A 127 21.52 -28.58 11.22
CA ILE A 127 21.29 -27.37 12.03
C ILE A 127 20.60 -26.30 11.19
N TRP A 128 21.07 -26.09 9.95
CA TRP A 128 20.49 -25.10 9.07
C TRP A 128 19.02 -25.42 8.73
N GLU A 129 18.70 -26.68 8.43
CA GLU A 129 17.33 -27.13 8.16
C GLU A 129 16.43 -26.97 9.39
N ALA A 130 16.86 -27.44 10.56
CA ALA A 130 16.08 -27.32 11.79
C ALA A 130 15.86 -25.85 12.20
N GLN A 131 16.89 -25.02 12.07
CA GLN A 131 16.79 -23.58 12.33
C GLN A 131 15.84 -22.88 11.36
N ARG A 132 15.84 -23.30 10.08
CA ARG A 132 14.93 -22.76 9.06
C ARG A 132 13.47 -23.07 9.40
N VAL A 133 13.16 -24.28 9.85
CA VAL A 133 11.81 -24.65 10.32
C VAL A 133 11.37 -23.77 11.49
N LEU A 134 12.22 -23.61 12.51
CA LEU A 134 11.93 -22.74 13.66
C LEU A 134 11.75 -21.28 13.26
N THR A 135 12.53 -20.78 12.30
CA THR A 135 12.45 -19.40 11.84
C THR A 135 11.18 -19.14 11.02
N ALA A 136 10.72 -20.15 10.26
CA ALA A 136 9.47 -20.07 9.51
C ALA A 136 8.23 -20.03 10.43
N MET A 137 8.29 -20.70 11.59
CA MET A 137 7.19 -20.73 12.58
C MET A 137 7.02 -19.39 13.29
N ARG A 138 5.94 -18.68 12.97
CA ARG A 138 5.69 -17.32 13.47
C ARG A 138 4.22 -17.12 13.81
N ALA A 139 3.93 -16.23 14.76
CA ALA A 139 2.56 -15.93 15.15
C ALA A 139 1.80 -15.17 14.05
N ASN A 140 2.48 -14.24 13.38
CA ASN A 140 1.92 -13.44 12.29
C ASN A 140 2.74 -13.63 11.01
N PRO A 141 2.09 -13.58 9.83
CA PRO A 141 2.78 -13.56 8.56
C PRO A 141 3.57 -12.26 8.38
N ASP A 142 4.53 -12.24 7.45
CA ASP A 142 5.40 -11.07 7.15
C ASP A 142 4.60 -9.78 6.92
N GLY A 143 3.46 -9.90 6.24
CA GLY A 143 2.54 -8.81 5.94
C GLY A 143 1.75 -8.28 7.15
N ALA A 144 1.85 -8.91 8.33
CA ALA A 144 1.20 -8.48 9.57
C ALA A 144 2.13 -8.64 10.79
N ASP A 145 3.45 -8.65 10.59
CA ASP A 145 4.40 -8.74 11.70
C ASP A 145 4.17 -7.66 12.77
N GLY A 146 4.24 -8.06 14.04
CA GLY A 146 3.94 -7.19 15.19
C GLY A 146 2.47 -6.80 15.37
N MET A 147 1.53 -7.37 14.60
CA MET A 147 0.10 -7.11 14.77
C MET A 147 -0.49 -7.95 15.93
N GLY A 148 -1.38 -7.33 16.69
CA GLY A 148 -2.24 -7.95 17.68
C GLY A 148 -3.55 -7.16 17.82
N TRP A 149 -4.26 -7.35 18.92
CA TRP A 149 -5.55 -6.69 19.17
C TRP A 149 -5.57 -5.94 20.49
N LEU A 150 -5.94 -4.65 20.44
CA LEU A 150 -6.35 -3.92 21.64
C LEU A 150 -7.77 -4.33 22.07
N GLN A 151 -8.62 -4.65 21.08
CA GLN A 151 -10.01 -5.05 21.26
C GLN A 151 -10.43 -6.06 20.17
N HIS A 152 -10.95 -7.21 20.59
CA HIS A 152 -11.41 -8.30 19.71
C HIS A 152 -12.68 -8.99 20.24
N GLY A 153 -13.46 -8.29 21.07
CA GLY A 153 -14.70 -8.80 21.66
C GLY A 153 -15.77 -9.11 20.60
N ARG A 154 -16.75 -9.94 20.95
CA ARG A 154 -17.87 -10.27 20.04
C ARG A 154 -18.77 -9.05 19.90
N ARG A 155 -19.15 -8.72 18.65
CA ARG A 155 -19.99 -7.55 18.30
C ARG A 155 -19.37 -6.21 18.71
N GLU A 156 -18.06 -6.18 18.91
CA GLU A 156 -17.31 -4.97 19.20
C GLU A 156 -16.40 -4.62 18.01
N PRO A 157 -16.12 -3.33 17.78
CA PRO A 157 -15.11 -2.91 16.84
C PRO A 157 -13.77 -3.64 17.02
N GLY A 158 -13.22 -4.16 15.92
CA GLY A 158 -11.87 -4.69 15.92
C GLY A 158 -10.87 -3.54 15.95
N ILE A 159 -10.12 -3.40 17.05
CA ILE A 159 -9.03 -2.43 17.15
C ILE A 159 -7.71 -3.19 17.10
N ALA A 160 -7.09 -3.20 15.94
CA ALA A 160 -5.78 -3.81 15.75
C ALA A 160 -4.69 -2.93 16.36
N TRP A 161 -3.72 -3.55 17.02
CA TRP A 161 -2.55 -2.89 17.56
C TRP A 161 -1.32 -3.40 16.82
N HIS A 162 -0.59 -2.47 16.20
CA HIS A 162 0.62 -2.76 15.44
C HIS A 162 1.84 -2.25 16.20
N ALA A 163 2.79 -3.14 16.43
CA ALA A 163 4.11 -2.82 16.99
C ALA A 163 5.24 -3.38 16.11
N PRO A 164 5.34 -2.97 14.83
CA PRO A 164 6.42 -3.41 13.96
C PRO A 164 7.78 -2.94 14.48
N THR A 165 8.80 -3.77 14.29
CA THR A 165 10.17 -3.51 14.76
C THR A 165 10.75 -2.28 14.05
N GLY A 166 11.22 -1.29 14.81
CA GLY A 166 11.87 -0.09 14.28
C GLY A 166 10.93 1.04 13.84
N GLU A 167 9.62 0.86 13.99
CA GLU A 167 8.59 1.83 13.62
C GLU A 167 7.78 2.32 14.84
N THR A 168 7.02 3.40 14.66
CA THR A 168 6.12 3.90 15.71
C THR A 168 4.90 2.99 15.79
N GLN A 169 4.58 2.53 17.00
CA GLN A 169 3.36 1.73 17.22
C GLN A 169 2.11 2.52 16.82
N TYR A 170 1.12 1.83 16.28
CA TYR A 170 -0.14 2.46 15.87
C TYR A 170 -1.32 1.53 16.13
N LEU A 171 -2.50 2.12 16.26
CA LEU A 171 -3.77 1.40 16.28
C LEU A 171 -4.43 1.54 14.91
N SER A 172 -5.17 0.54 14.46
CA SER A 172 -5.98 0.65 13.25
C SER A 172 -7.37 0.05 13.41
N ALA A 173 -8.33 0.63 12.71
CA ALA A 173 -9.71 0.15 12.61
C ALA A 173 -10.16 0.20 11.16
N THR A 174 -10.92 -0.81 10.74
CA THR A 174 -11.32 -1.02 9.35
C THR A 174 -12.83 -0.93 9.21
N PHE A 175 -13.26 -0.20 8.20
CA PHE A 175 -14.65 -0.02 7.82
C PHE A 175 -14.88 -0.66 6.46
N VAL A 176 -15.97 -1.42 6.31
CA VAL A 176 -16.49 -1.77 5.00
C VAL A 176 -17.38 -0.64 4.52
N VAL A 177 -17.23 -0.29 3.25
CA VAL A 177 -18.02 0.77 2.61
C VAL A 177 -18.59 0.28 1.28
N THR A 178 -19.74 0.79 0.89
CA THR A 178 -20.32 0.45 -0.42
C THR A 178 -19.70 1.22 -1.58
N GLY A 179 -18.91 2.26 -1.29
CA GLY A 179 -18.33 3.14 -2.29
C GLY A 179 -19.24 4.33 -2.64
N GLN A 180 -18.66 5.30 -3.36
CA GLN A 180 -19.34 6.58 -3.65
C GLN A 180 -20.29 6.54 -4.84
N LEU A 181 -20.09 5.60 -5.77
CA LEU A 181 -20.83 5.54 -7.03
C LEU A 181 -21.49 4.17 -7.15
N ARG A 182 -22.78 4.17 -7.51
CA ARG A 182 -23.55 2.96 -7.79
C ARG A 182 -24.12 3.06 -9.21
N GLY A 183 -23.33 2.61 -10.19
CA GLY A 183 -23.71 2.67 -11.59
C GLY A 183 -23.45 4.02 -12.24
N ILE A 184 -24.27 4.37 -13.25
CA ILE A 184 -24.11 5.58 -14.04
C ILE A 184 -24.65 6.77 -13.26
N GLU A 185 -23.74 7.68 -12.90
CA GLU A 185 -24.04 8.87 -12.12
C GLU A 185 -23.70 10.14 -12.90
N SER A 186 -24.38 11.24 -12.57
CA SER A 186 -24.05 12.53 -13.19
C SER A 186 -22.70 13.06 -12.72
N THR A 187 -22.01 13.82 -13.59
CA THR A 187 -20.72 14.47 -13.23
C THR A 187 -20.83 15.33 -11.97
N SER A 188 -21.97 15.96 -11.72
CA SER A 188 -22.22 16.77 -10.52
C SER A 188 -22.25 15.95 -9.23
N VAL A 189 -22.75 14.71 -9.28
CA VAL A 189 -22.75 13.78 -8.13
C VAL A 189 -21.33 13.32 -7.87
N MET A 190 -20.59 12.96 -8.92
CA MET A 190 -19.19 12.54 -8.81
C MET A 190 -18.29 13.64 -8.24
N THR A 191 -18.45 14.89 -8.69
CA THR A 191 -17.68 16.02 -8.17
C THR A 191 -17.97 16.25 -6.69
N ARG A 192 -19.24 16.24 -6.27
CA ARG A 192 -19.61 16.39 -4.85
C ARG A 192 -19.09 15.25 -3.98
N ALA A 193 -19.07 14.02 -4.50
CA ALA A 193 -18.52 12.87 -3.80
C ALA A 193 -17.00 13.03 -3.60
N ALA A 194 -16.27 13.40 -4.65
CA ALA A 194 -14.83 13.65 -4.53
C ALA A 194 -14.49 14.84 -3.62
N GLU A 195 -15.30 15.90 -3.64
CA GLU A 195 -15.17 17.01 -2.69
C GLU A 195 -15.41 16.55 -1.25
N GLY A 196 -16.45 15.75 -1.00
CA GLY A 196 -16.73 15.18 0.31
C GLY A 196 -15.58 14.32 0.85
N TRP A 197 -14.98 13.49 0.00
CA TRP A 197 -13.77 12.73 0.35
C TRP A 197 -12.59 13.64 0.66
N GLY A 198 -12.36 14.69 -0.15
CA GLY A 198 -11.33 15.69 0.10
C GLY A 198 -11.51 16.43 1.43
N THR A 199 -12.75 16.82 1.76
CA THR A 199 -13.10 17.44 3.04
C THR A 199 -12.88 16.48 4.21
N PHE A 200 -13.25 15.20 4.06
CA PHE A 200 -12.96 14.18 5.07
C PHE A 200 -11.46 14.08 5.34
N LEU A 201 -10.63 13.90 4.31
CA LEU A 201 -9.17 13.82 4.47
C LEU A 201 -8.58 15.09 5.09
N ALA A 202 -9.04 16.26 4.65
CA ALA A 202 -8.63 17.55 5.21
C ALA A 202 -8.95 17.67 6.71
N SER A 203 -10.15 17.25 7.13
CA SER A 203 -10.54 17.26 8.55
C SER A 203 -9.67 16.36 9.43
N ARG A 204 -9.14 15.28 8.84
CA ARG A 204 -8.22 14.33 9.50
C ARG A 204 -6.77 14.79 9.49
N ALA A 205 -6.39 15.68 8.57
CA ALA A 205 -5.05 16.24 8.47
C ALA A 205 -4.83 17.48 9.38
N ALA A 206 -5.83 17.88 10.18
CA ALA A 206 -5.65 18.96 11.15
C ALA A 206 -4.62 18.57 12.21
N ALA A 207 -3.78 19.53 12.66
CA ALA A 207 -2.71 19.26 13.62
C ALA A 207 -3.20 18.75 14.99
N SER A 208 -4.46 19.04 15.33
CA SER A 208 -5.12 18.56 16.54
C SER A 208 -5.72 17.15 16.40
N ASN A 209 -5.71 16.58 15.19
CA ASN A 209 -6.26 15.26 14.94
C ASN A 209 -5.19 14.19 15.19
N LEU A 210 -5.62 13.01 15.64
CA LEU A 210 -4.75 11.90 15.99
C LEU A 210 -4.55 10.92 14.82
N VAL A 211 -5.32 11.05 13.74
CA VAL A 211 -5.20 10.21 12.55
C VAL A 211 -3.90 10.53 11.81
N GLY A 212 -3.09 9.50 11.54
CA GLY A 212 -1.86 9.62 10.77
C GLY A 212 -1.99 9.16 9.33
N GLN A 213 -2.87 8.19 9.07
CA GLN A 213 -2.96 7.55 7.76
C GLN A 213 -4.37 7.04 7.48
N VAL A 214 -4.75 7.11 6.20
CA VAL A 214 -5.98 6.54 5.66
C VAL A 214 -5.58 5.58 4.55
N GLN A 215 -5.92 4.31 4.69
CA GLN A 215 -5.80 3.31 3.64
C GLN A 215 -7.17 3.14 2.98
N THR A 216 -7.20 3.24 1.66
CA THR A 216 -8.32 2.79 0.83
C THR A 216 -7.92 1.46 0.22
N MET A 217 -8.77 0.44 0.30
CA MET A 217 -8.50 -0.87 -0.30
C MET A 217 -9.75 -1.34 -1.03
N THR A 218 -9.60 -1.69 -2.30
CA THR A 218 -10.65 -2.30 -3.10
C THR A 218 -10.20 -3.68 -3.55
N ARG A 219 -10.95 -4.70 -3.15
CA ARG A 219 -10.80 -6.06 -3.66
C ARG A 219 -11.75 -6.24 -4.84
N VAL A 220 -11.20 -6.69 -5.96
CA VAL A 220 -11.95 -7.00 -7.19
C VAL A 220 -11.95 -8.51 -7.37
N LEU A 221 -13.15 -9.10 -7.38
CA LEU A 221 -13.40 -10.54 -7.42
C LEU A 221 -14.24 -10.88 -8.65
N PRO A 222 -14.12 -12.10 -9.21
CA PRO A 222 -15.15 -12.65 -10.08
C PRO A 222 -16.52 -12.59 -9.40
N ALA A 223 -17.58 -12.41 -10.19
CA ALA A 223 -18.93 -12.49 -9.68
C ALA A 223 -19.18 -13.89 -9.10
N ASP A 224 -19.59 -13.94 -7.83
CA ASP A 224 -20.00 -15.16 -7.16
C ASP A 224 -21.53 -15.28 -7.22
N THR A 225 -22.03 -16.18 -8.05
CA THR A 225 -23.46 -16.48 -8.21
C THR A 225 -23.95 -17.57 -7.26
N ALA A 226 -23.08 -18.21 -6.47
CA ALA A 226 -23.41 -19.42 -5.72
C ALA A 226 -24.54 -19.21 -4.70
N MET A 227 -24.57 -18.07 -4.00
CA MET A 227 -25.67 -17.75 -3.08
C MET A 227 -27.00 -17.53 -3.82
N GLN A 228 -26.94 -16.96 -5.02
CA GLN A 228 -28.14 -16.71 -5.83
C GLN A 228 -28.65 -18.01 -6.44
N GLU A 229 -27.76 -18.87 -6.92
CA GLU A 229 -28.07 -20.23 -7.36
C GLU A 229 -28.70 -21.05 -6.23
N PHE A 230 -28.12 -21.01 -5.02
CA PHE A 230 -28.67 -21.69 -3.85
C PHE A 230 -30.06 -21.15 -3.48
N TRP A 231 -30.23 -19.82 -3.49
CA TRP A 231 -31.53 -19.21 -3.21
C TRP A 231 -32.59 -19.62 -4.24
N VAL A 232 -32.23 -19.64 -5.53
CA VAL A 232 -33.12 -20.11 -6.61
C VAL A 232 -33.49 -21.57 -6.40
N ALA A 233 -32.50 -22.45 -6.19
CA ALA A 233 -32.74 -23.87 -5.95
C ALA A 233 -33.65 -24.12 -4.73
N GLY A 234 -33.55 -23.28 -3.70
CA GLY A 234 -34.39 -23.38 -2.49
C GLY A 234 -35.72 -22.63 -2.54
N SER A 235 -35.96 -21.79 -3.55
CA SER A 235 -37.16 -20.92 -3.64
C SER A 235 -38.00 -21.12 -4.90
N LEU A 236 -37.58 -22.01 -5.80
CA LEU A 236 -38.35 -22.40 -6.98
C LEU A 236 -39.60 -23.21 -6.58
N ASP A 237 -40.73 -22.88 -7.20
CA ASP A 237 -41.95 -23.69 -7.12
C ASP A 237 -41.78 -24.97 -7.98
N GLU A 238 -42.38 -26.08 -7.56
CA GLU A 238 -42.31 -27.36 -8.28
C GLU A 238 -42.95 -27.27 -9.67
N ASP A 239 -43.91 -26.35 -9.84
CA ASP A 239 -44.64 -26.13 -11.09
C ASP A 239 -43.96 -25.12 -12.06
N VAL A 240 -42.74 -24.64 -11.75
CA VAL A 240 -42.04 -23.70 -12.64
C VAL A 240 -41.71 -24.37 -13.98
N PRO A 241 -42.06 -23.75 -15.13
CA PRO A 241 -41.66 -24.26 -16.44
C PRO A 241 -40.14 -24.36 -16.56
N VAL A 242 -39.64 -25.48 -17.08
CA VAL A 242 -38.19 -25.74 -17.28
C VAL A 242 -37.53 -24.62 -18.10
N GLU A 243 -38.25 -24.07 -19.07
CA GLU A 243 -37.80 -22.95 -19.91
C GLU A 243 -37.46 -21.70 -19.10
N ALA A 244 -38.21 -21.41 -18.02
CA ALA A 244 -37.96 -20.28 -17.14
C ALA A 244 -36.71 -20.52 -16.27
N VAL A 245 -36.49 -21.76 -15.82
CA VAL A 245 -35.26 -22.14 -15.10
C VAL A 245 -34.04 -21.99 -15.99
N THR A 246 -34.08 -22.55 -17.21
CA THR A 246 -32.99 -22.45 -18.18
C THR A 246 -32.72 -21.00 -18.60
N SER A 247 -33.77 -20.20 -18.79
CA SER A 247 -33.62 -18.76 -19.10
C SER A 247 -32.96 -18.01 -17.94
N TYR A 248 -33.28 -18.34 -16.69
CA TYR A 248 -32.67 -17.72 -15.52
C TYR A 248 -31.21 -18.17 -15.33
N GLU A 249 -30.90 -19.45 -15.52
CA GLU A 249 -29.53 -19.97 -15.54
C GLU A 249 -28.69 -19.29 -16.62
N GLU A 250 -29.27 -19.04 -17.80
CA GLU A 250 -28.62 -18.29 -18.87
C GLU A 250 -28.34 -16.85 -18.46
N VAL A 251 -29.26 -16.18 -17.75
CA VAL A 251 -29.03 -14.84 -17.18
C VAL A 251 -27.90 -14.88 -16.15
N LEU A 252 -27.88 -15.84 -15.24
CA LEU A 252 -26.79 -15.99 -14.26
C LEU A 252 -25.44 -16.18 -14.95
N ARG A 253 -25.39 -17.03 -15.99
CA ARG A 253 -24.19 -17.25 -16.78
C ARG A 253 -23.73 -15.98 -17.49
N LEU A 254 -24.63 -15.28 -18.19
CA LEU A 254 -24.32 -14.05 -18.93
C LEU A 254 -23.96 -12.88 -18.02
N THR A 255 -24.51 -12.83 -16.81
CA THR A 255 -24.20 -11.78 -15.82
C THR A 255 -22.98 -12.10 -14.97
N GLY A 256 -22.57 -13.37 -14.90
CA GLY A 256 -21.35 -13.80 -14.21
C GLY A 256 -20.11 -13.80 -15.10
N GLU A 257 -20.26 -14.08 -16.40
CA GLU A 257 -19.16 -14.11 -17.37
C GLU A 257 -18.50 -12.72 -17.48
N ASP A 258 -17.19 -12.65 -17.23
CA ASP A 258 -16.36 -11.43 -17.17
C ASP A 258 -16.80 -10.34 -16.17
N ALA A 259 -17.81 -10.62 -15.35
CA ALA A 259 -18.28 -9.70 -14.33
C ALA A 259 -17.35 -9.71 -13.12
N MET A 260 -16.86 -8.52 -12.78
CA MET A 260 -16.01 -8.32 -11.62
C MET A 260 -16.72 -7.46 -10.58
N VAL A 261 -16.84 -7.99 -9.36
CA VAL A 261 -17.46 -7.35 -8.20
C VAL A 261 -16.39 -6.67 -7.35
N GLN A 262 -16.71 -5.48 -6.85
CA GLN A 262 -15.82 -4.67 -6.02
C GLN A 262 -16.27 -4.71 -4.56
N ARG A 263 -15.32 -4.92 -3.64
CA ARG A 263 -15.52 -4.78 -2.19
C ARG A 263 -14.56 -3.71 -1.68
N HIS A 264 -15.08 -2.68 -1.02
CA HIS A 264 -14.30 -1.53 -0.59
C HIS A 264 -14.12 -1.51 0.93
N PHE A 265 -12.91 -1.21 1.36
CA PHE A 265 -12.50 -1.11 2.75
C PHE A 265 -11.73 0.18 2.97
N ILE A 266 -12.02 0.85 4.08
CA ILE A 266 -11.27 2.02 4.55
C ILE A 266 -10.66 1.67 5.90
N THR A 267 -9.32 1.72 5.99
CA THR A 267 -8.62 1.51 7.26
C THR A 267 -8.01 2.81 7.72
N ILE A 268 -8.28 3.21 8.96
CA ILE A 268 -7.70 4.40 9.57
C ILE A 268 -6.63 3.96 10.57
N SER A 269 -5.49 4.65 10.58
CA SER A 269 -4.40 4.39 11.51
C SER A 269 -4.11 5.59 12.40
N TRP A 270 -4.00 5.33 13.71
CA TRP A 270 -3.68 6.29 14.75
C TRP A 270 -2.31 5.96 15.37
N PRO A 271 -1.24 6.71 15.05
CA PRO A 271 0.06 6.51 15.68
C PRO A 271 0.00 6.82 17.18
N ILE A 272 0.60 5.95 18.00
CA ILE A 272 0.66 6.05 19.46
C ILE A 272 1.77 7.05 19.83
N THR A 273 1.49 8.33 19.61
CA THR A 273 2.37 9.47 19.94
C THR A 273 2.19 9.94 21.40
N GLY A 274 3.00 10.91 21.84
CA GLY A 274 2.78 11.58 23.12
C GLY A 274 1.38 12.21 23.20
N ALA A 275 0.98 12.96 22.18
CA ALA A 275 -0.35 13.58 22.11
C ALA A 275 -1.50 12.56 22.17
N PHE A 276 -1.33 11.38 21.54
CA PHE A 276 -2.29 10.29 21.65
C PHE A 276 -2.41 9.82 23.11
N ARG A 277 -1.27 9.60 23.79
CA ARG A 277 -1.25 9.13 25.19
C ARG A 277 -1.85 10.17 26.14
N ASP A 278 -1.53 11.45 25.95
CA ASP A 278 -2.05 12.55 26.78
C ASP A 278 -3.57 12.69 26.61
N THR A 279 -4.07 12.56 25.37
CA THR A 279 -5.51 12.57 25.10
C THR A 279 -6.21 11.33 25.67
N ALA A 280 -5.61 10.14 25.51
CA ALA A 280 -6.17 8.89 25.98
C ALA A 280 -6.23 8.80 27.52
N ALA A 281 -5.32 9.47 28.23
CA ALA A 281 -5.31 9.53 29.69
C ALA A 281 -6.60 10.13 30.28
N LYS A 282 -7.33 10.94 29.51
CA LYS A 282 -8.62 11.54 29.90
C LYS A 282 -9.76 10.52 29.96
N TYR A 283 -9.62 9.40 29.26
CA TYR A 283 -10.64 8.36 29.15
C TYR A 283 -10.38 7.18 30.11
N GLY A 284 -9.21 7.14 30.76
CA GLY A 284 -8.86 6.08 31.69
C GLY A 284 -7.35 5.80 31.73
N HIS A 285 -6.96 4.81 32.53
CA HIS A 285 -5.57 4.42 32.67
C HIS A 285 -5.12 3.47 31.56
N ALA A 286 -3.93 3.72 31.01
CA ALA A 286 -3.24 2.84 30.06
C ALA A 286 -4.15 2.37 28.90
N ARG A 287 -4.28 1.05 28.69
CA ARG A 287 -5.03 0.45 27.58
C ARG A 287 -6.53 0.72 27.66
N ASP A 288 -7.09 0.87 28.85
CA ASP A 288 -8.52 1.18 29.01
C ASP A 288 -8.82 2.59 28.52
N GLY A 289 -7.93 3.55 28.81
CA GLY A 289 -7.99 4.90 28.24
C GLY A 289 -7.85 4.90 26.71
N TRP A 290 -7.02 4.01 26.15
CA TRP A 290 -6.91 3.86 24.70
C TRP A 290 -8.22 3.37 24.09
N ARG A 291 -8.85 2.35 24.67
CA ARG A 291 -10.16 1.86 24.18
C ARG A 291 -11.23 2.94 24.28
N GLY A 292 -11.29 3.69 25.39
CA GLY A 292 -12.23 4.78 25.57
C GLY A 292 -12.08 5.90 24.54
N LEU A 293 -10.85 6.33 24.26
CA LEU A 293 -10.56 7.29 23.19
C LEU A 293 -10.96 6.74 21.81
N MET A 294 -10.61 5.49 21.53
CA MET A 294 -10.88 4.85 20.24
C MET A 294 -12.37 4.76 19.93
N VAL A 295 -13.25 4.58 20.93
CA VAL A 295 -14.71 4.61 20.71
C VAL A 295 -15.15 5.94 20.09
N GLN A 296 -14.65 7.06 20.61
CA GLN A 296 -14.98 8.39 20.08
C GLN A 296 -14.35 8.63 18.69
N GLU A 297 -13.10 8.23 18.49
CA GLU A 297 -12.39 8.37 17.21
C GLU A 297 -13.05 7.55 16.10
N ILE A 298 -13.48 6.33 16.39
CA ILE A 298 -14.21 5.45 15.48
C ILE A 298 -15.57 6.05 15.12
N ALA A 299 -16.36 6.47 16.11
CA ALA A 299 -17.69 7.05 15.86
C ALA A 299 -17.61 8.39 15.10
N SER A 300 -16.56 9.18 15.35
CA SER A 300 -16.25 10.37 14.55
C SER A 300 -15.88 10.02 13.11
N THR A 301 -15.06 8.98 12.94
CA THR A 301 -14.62 8.50 11.62
C THR A 301 -15.80 8.00 10.80
N GLN A 302 -16.65 7.15 11.37
CA GLN A 302 -17.82 6.62 10.69
C GLN A 302 -18.71 7.74 10.14
N ARG A 303 -19.09 8.71 10.97
CA ARG A 303 -19.87 9.88 10.52
C ARG A 303 -19.17 10.65 9.41
N GLY A 304 -17.86 10.85 9.51
CA GLY A 304 -17.09 11.52 8.47
C GLY A 304 -17.07 10.77 7.14
N LEU A 305 -17.07 9.43 7.16
CA LEU A 305 -17.15 8.59 5.96
C LEU A 305 -18.56 8.61 5.34
N GLU A 306 -19.60 8.64 6.18
CA GLU A 306 -21.00 8.81 5.75
C GLU A 306 -21.21 10.19 5.10
N ASP A 307 -20.70 11.26 5.72
CA ASP A 307 -20.71 12.62 5.19
C ASP A 307 -19.93 12.74 3.87
N ALA A 308 -18.85 11.95 3.72
CA ALA A 308 -18.09 11.80 2.48
C ALA A 308 -18.81 10.97 1.41
N ARG A 309 -20.07 10.56 1.64
CA ARG A 309 -20.93 9.83 0.71
C ARG A 309 -20.36 8.47 0.29
N LEU A 310 -19.68 7.76 1.18
CA LEU A 310 -19.22 6.39 0.91
C LEU A 310 -20.32 5.31 1.01
N GLY A 311 -21.58 5.75 1.12
CA GLY A 311 -22.77 4.92 1.21
C GLY A 311 -22.91 4.30 2.60
N THR A 312 -23.18 3.00 2.66
CA THR A 312 -23.25 2.30 3.96
C THR A 312 -21.85 2.14 4.51
N VAL A 313 -21.62 2.55 5.76
CA VAL A 313 -20.34 2.47 6.45
C VAL A 313 -20.53 1.61 7.69
N GLU A 314 -19.84 0.47 7.75
CA GLU A 314 -19.88 -0.43 8.90
C GLU A 314 -18.47 -0.74 9.39
N ILE A 315 -18.25 -0.68 10.70
CA ILE A 315 -16.97 -1.06 11.27
C ILE A 315 -16.86 -2.58 11.39
N LEU A 316 -15.72 -3.12 10.98
CA LEU A 316 -15.44 -4.54 11.09
C LEU A 316 -15.03 -4.91 12.52
N THR A 317 -15.53 -6.04 12.97
CA THR A 317 -15.00 -6.76 14.15
C THR A 317 -13.62 -7.34 13.84
N ALA A 318 -12.90 -7.76 14.87
CA ALA A 318 -11.59 -8.42 14.69
C ALA A 318 -11.69 -9.69 13.83
N ARG A 319 -12.74 -10.51 14.02
CA ARG A 319 -12.98 -11.72 13.21
C ARG A 319 -13.26 -11.39 11.74
N GLN A 320 -14.08 -10.37 11.47
CA GLN A 320 -14.34 -9.94 10.09
C GLN A 320 -13.08 -9.40 9.43
N THR A 321 -12.28 -8.61 10.14
CA THR A 321 -11.01 -8.10 9.60
C THR A 321 -10.07 -9.26 9.26
N VAL A 322 -9.91 -10.24 10.15
CA VAL A 322 -9.10 -11.44 9.87
C VAL A 322 -9.70 -12.29 8.75
N ALA A 323 -11.03 -12.41 8.64
CA ALA A 323 -11.66 -13.11 7.52
C ALA A 323 -11.25 -12.50 6.17
N VAL A 324 -11.23 -11.16 6.07
CA VAL A 324 -10.75 -10.46 4.88
C VAL A 324 -9.26 -10.74 4.65
N VAL A 325 -8.42 -10.70 5.68
CA VAL A 325 -6.98 -11.02 5.58
C VAL A 325 -6.74 -12.46 5.11
N LEU A 326 -7.52 -13.42 5.61
CA LEU A 326 -7.44 -14.82 5.18
C LEU A 326 -7.94 -14.99 3.75
N HIS A 327 -9.00 -14.31 3.34
CA HIS A 327 -9.48 -14.30 1.96
C HIS A 327 -8.46 -13.68 0.98
N GLN A 328 -7.71 -12.65 1.41
CA GLN A 328 -6.64 -12.08 0.59
C GLN A 328 -5.49 -13.08 0.36
N GLN A 329 -5.27 -14.01 1.28
CA GLN A 329 -4.28 -15.09 1.17
C GLN A 329 -4.84 -16.33 0.45
N ASN A 330 -6.10 -16.67 0.66
CA ASN A 330 -6.78 -17.77 -0.01
C ASN A 330 -8.14 -17.29 -0.56
N PRO A 331 -8.18 -16.83 -1.81
CA PRO A 331 -9.41 -16.38 -2.47
C PRO A 331 -10.53 -17.43 -2.56
N SER A 332 -10.24 -18.73 -2.43
CA SER A 332 -11.28 -19.78 -2.39
C SER A 332 -12.17 -19.69 -1.14
N ARG A 333 -11.67 -19.07 -0.06
CA ARG A 333 -12.46 -18.82 1.14
C ARG A 333 -13.41 -17.63 0.89
N PRO A 334 -14.72 -17.71 1.17
CA PRO A 334 -15.59 -16.55 1.03
C PRO A 334 -15.16 -15.38 1.95
N ILE A 335 -15.15 -14.16 1.41
CA ILE A 335 -14.63 -12.98 2.11
C ILE A 335 -15.35 -12.66 3.42
N ASP A 336 -16.66 -12.96 3.48
CA ASP A 336 -17.52 -12.71 4.63
C ASP A 336 -17.63 -13.91 5.59
N PHE A 337 -16.88 -15.00 5.34
CA PHE A 337 -16.92 -16.22 6.18
C PHE A 337 -16.11 -16.03 7.47
N VAL A 338 -16.80 -15.94 8.61
CA VAL A 338 -16.22 -15.62 9.93
C VAL A 338 -16.32 -16.74 10.98
N ALA A 339 -17.02 -17.84 10.67
CA ALA A 339 -17.44 -18.83 11.66
C ALA A 339 -16.25 -19.56 12.34
N ASP A 340 -15.26 -19.95 11.55
CA ASP A 340 -14.03 -20.65 11.91
C ASP A 340 -12.83 -19.72 12.16
N VAL A 341 -13.05 -18.39 12.13
CA VAL A 341 -11.96 -17.41 12.28
C VAL A 341 -11.58 -17.21 13.74
N ASP A 342 -10.30 -17.44 14.04
CA ASP A 342 -9.64 -16.99 15.25
C ASP A 342 -8.93 -15.64 14.98
N PRO A 343 -9.31 -14.54 15.66
CA PRO A 343 -8.63 -13.25 15.53
C PRO A 343 -7.11 -13.29 15.78
N ALA A 344 -6.63 -14.24 16.59
CA ALA A 344 -5.20 -14.36 16.88
C ALA A 344 -4.40 -15.06 15.77
N ARG A 345 -5.08 -15.66 14.78
CA ARG A 345 -4.46 -16.45 13.70
C ARG A 345 -4.80 -15.85 12.35
N ALA A 346 -4.04 -14.84 11.95
CA ALA A 346 -4.27 -14.08 10.71
C ALA A 346 -3.44 -14.56 9.51
N GLY A 347 -2.71 -15.68 9.62
CA GLY A 347 -1.84 -16.19 8.57
C GLY A 347 -2.17 -17.62 8.14
N ILE A 348 -2.01 -17.89 6.85
CA ILE A 348 -2.04 -19.22 6.24
C ILE A 348 -0.60 -19.61 5.89
N ALA A 349 -0.27 -20.90 5.96
CA ALA A 349 1.06 -21.38 5.58
C ALA A 349 1.43 -20.92 4.16
N SER A 350 2.64 -20.39 4.01
CA SER A 350 3.08 -19.82 2.74
C SER A 350 4.59 -19.87 2.57
N HIS A 351 5.04 -19.73 1.33
CA HIS A 351 6.44 -19.53 1.00
C HIS A 351 6.58 -18.50 -0.12
N ASP A 352 7.69 -17.80 -0.14
CA ASP A 352 8.02 -16.88 -1.22
C ASP A 352 8.82 -17.60 -2.31
N GLU A 353 8.59 -17.17 -3.54
CA GLU A 353 9.58 -17.21 -4.62
C GLU A 353 10.13 -15.80 -4.85
N PHE A 354 11.19 -15.67 -5.64
CA PHE A 354 11.79 -14.36 -5.94
C PHE A 354 10.78 -13.29 -6.41
N SER A 355 9.74 -13.69 -7.14
CA SER A 355 8.72 -12.80 -7.72
C SER A 355 7.29 -13.23 -7.39
N ALA A 356 7.07 -14.14 -6.44
CA ALA A 356 5.74 -14.56 -6.03
C ALA A 356 5.68 -14.84 -4.53
N HIS A 357 4.50 -14.71 -3.95
CA HIS A 357 4.15 -15.21 -2.64
C HIS A 357 3.12 -16.33 -2.85
N VAL A 358 3.44 -17.54 -2.40
CA VAL A 358 2.64 -18.74 -2.65
C VAL A 358 2.02 -19.21 -1.35
N VAL A 359 0.70 -19.22 -1.30
CA VAL A 359 -0.08 -19.62 -0.13
C VAL A 359 -0.64 -21.01 -0.35
N GLN A 360 -0.45 -21.88 0.64
CA GLN A 360 -0.97 -23.25 0.64
C GLN A 360 -2.04 -23.35 1.73
N GLY A 361 -3.30 -23.49 1.29
CA GLY A 361 -4.46 -23.47 2.16
C GLY A 361 -5.41 -24.62 1.90
N ILE A 362 -6.54 -24.58 2.60
CA ILE A 362 -7.67 -25.48 2.42
C ILE A 362 -8.87 -24.62 2.05
N ASP A 363 -9.63 -25.04 1.05
CA ASP A 363 -10.93 -24.47 0.77
C ASP A 363 -11.91 -24.88 1.87
N PRO A 364 -12.47 -23.94 2.66
CA PRO A 364 -13.35 -24.27 3.77
C PRO A 364 -14.70 -24.87 3.33
N ILE A 365 -15.09 -24.72 2.06
CA ILE A 365 -16.34 -25.27 1.52
C ILE A 365 -16.13 -26.70 1.05
N THR A 366 -15.10 -26.94 0.23
CA THR A 366 -14.86 -28.26 -0.39
C THR A 366 -13.97 -29.17 0.46
N GLY A 367 -13.18 -28.60 1.38
CA GLY A 367 -12.15 -29.30 2.14
C GLY A 367 -10.91 -29.68 1.32
N GLY A 368 -10.85 -29.29 0.04
CA GLY A 368 -9.72 -29.57 -0.85
C GLY A 368 -8.53 -28.68 -0.56
N GLU A 369 -7.32 -29.21 -0.80
CA GLU A 369 -6.10 -28.40 -0.80
C GLU A 369 -6.12 -27.41 -1.97
N VAL A 370 -5.72 -26.17 -1.70
CA VAL A 370 -5.65 -25.10 -2.69
C VAL A 370 -4.31 -24.39 -2.60
N GLU A 371 -3.79 -24.01 -3.76
CA GLU A 371 -2.57 -23.21 -3.87
C GLU A 371 -2.88 -21.91 -4.61
N TRP A 372 -2.48 -20.79 -4.02
CA TRP A 372 -2.67 -19.47 -4.61
C TRP A 372 -1.35 -18.73 -4.75
N TRP A 373 -1.15 -18.18 -5.94
CA TRP A 373 0.03 -17.45 -6.35
C TRP A 373 -0.28 -15.96 -6.34
N HIS A 374 0.47 -15.20 -5.56
CA HIS A 374 0.29 -13.76 -5.41
C HIS A 374 1.51 -12.99 -5.89
N ARG A 375 1.27 -11.80 -6.44
CA ARG A 375 2.34 -10.86 -6.76
C ARG A 375 1.90 -9.44 -6.49
N THR A 376 2.75 -8.68 -5.80
CA THR A 376 2.47 -7.32 -5.37
C THR A 376 3.43 -6.32 -6.02
N ALA A 377 2.85 -5.25 -6.56
CA ALA A 377 3.55 -4.09 -7.07
C ALA A 377 3.23 -2.84 -6.24
N ALA A 378 4.20 -1.93 -6.15
CA ALA A 378 4.00 -0.59 -5.64
C ALA A 378 3.84 0.41 -6.80
N ILE A 379 2.93 1.36 -6.62
CA ILE A 379 2.70 2.52 -7.48
C ILE A 379 3.22 3.73 -6.72
N ARG A 380 4.34 4.28 -7.18
CA ARG A 380 4.99 5.43 -6.57
C ARG A 380 4.72 6.67 -7.40
N ALA A 381 4.74 7.83 -6.74
CA ALA A 381 4.54 9.12 -7.43
C ALA A 381 5.56 9.37 -8.56
N ASP A 382 6.77 8.80 -8.50
CA ASP A 382 7.78 8.90 -9.56
C ASP A 382 7.57 7.94 -10.73
N ALA A 383 6.62 7.02 -10.62
CA ALA A 383 6.19 6.13 -11.68
C ALA A 383 4.93 6.62 -12.41
N MET A 384 4.37 7.77 -11.99
CA MET A 384 3.23 8.37 -12.66
C MET A 384 3.66 9.40 -13.70
N ALA A 385 3.08 9.30 -14.90
CA ALA A 385 3.15 10.37 -15.88
C ALA A 385 2.44 11.62 -15.33
N THR A 386 3.05 12.80 -15.51
CA THR A 386 2.43 14.06 -15.09
C THR A 386 1.32 14.42 -16.05
N ALA A 387 0.06 14.22 -15.65
CA ALA A 387 -1.07 14.44 -16.54
C ALA A 387 -2.37 14.78 -15.78
N PRO A 388 -3.33 15.43 -16.46
CA PRO A 388 -4.66 15.65 -15.92
C PRO A 388 -5.38 14.30 -15.70
N ARG A 389 -5.99 14.14 -14.53
CA ARG A 389 -6.76 12.96 -14.12
C ARG A 389 -8.14 13.38 -13.61
N THR A 390 -9.12 12.55 -13.90
CA THR A 390 -10.49 12.68 -13.38
C THR A 390 -10.66 11.82 -12.14
N GLN A 391 -11.83 11.90 -11.48
CA GLN A 391 -12.16 11.02 -10.37
C GLN A 391 -12.18 9.53 -10.75
N LEU A 392 -12.35 9.21 -12.03
CA LEU A 392 -12.45 7.83 -12.54
C LEU A 392 -11.14 7.27 -13.08
N TRP A 393 -10.01 7.91 -12.79
CA TRP A 393 -8.73 7.53 -13.42
C TRP A 393 -8.25 6.10 -13.08
N LEU A 394 -8.77 5.48 -12.02
CA LEU A 394 -8.50 4.09 -11.65
C LEU A 394 -9.57 3.11 -12.14
N LEU A 395 -10.61 3.57 -12.86
CA LEU A 395 -11.76 2.75 -13.19
C LEU A 395 -11.38 1.49 -13.98
N ASP A 396 -10.45 1.61 -14.92
CA ASP A 396 -9.95 0.49 -15.74
C ASP A 396 -9.23 -0.57 -14.89
N LEU A 397 -8.66 -0.17 -13.75
CA LEU A 397 -8.08 -1.11 -12.77
C LEU A 397 -9.15 -1.74 -11.87
N LEU A 398 -10.39 -1.26 -11.86
CA LEU A 398 -11.46 -1.75 -10.99
C LEU A 398 -12.54 -2.56 -11.74
N ILE A 399 -12.61 -2.46 -13.07
CA ILE A 399 -13.59 -3.17 -13.90
C ILE A 399 -13.00 -4.41 -14.58
N GLY A 400 -13.86 -5.36 -14.95
CA GLY A 400 -13.45 -6.65 -15.52
C GLY A 400 -13.07 -6.67 -17.00
N ARG A 401 -13.20 -5.55 -17.73
CA ARG A 401 -13.10 -5.53 -19.20
C ARG A 401 -11.82 -6.17 -19.74
N ASP A 402 -10.68 -5.68 -19.28
CA ASP A 402 -9.36 -6.16 -19.71
C ASP A 402 -8.65 -6.93 -18.61
N LEU A 403 -9.23 -7.05 -17.41
CA LEU A 403 -8.60 -7.65 -16.24
C LEU A 403 -9.53 -8.70 -15.62
N GLY A 404 -9.48 -9.92 -16.14
CA GLY A 404 -10.28 -11.07 -15.71
C GLY A 404 -9.74 -11.85 -14.50
N PHE A 405 -8.78 -11.30 -13.76
CA PHE A 405 -8.15 -11.97 -12.61
C PHE A 405 -8.35 -11.19 -11.31
N ILE A 406 -8.26 -11.92 -10.19
CA ILE A 406 -8.47 -11.37 -8.85
C ILE A 406 -7.37 -10.38 -8.50
N ARG A 407 -7.75 -9.22 -7.98
CA ARG A 407 -6.79 -8.18 -7.62
C ARG A 407 -7.26 -7.29 -6.49
N SER A 408 -6.30 -6.79 -5.73
CA SER A 408 -6.51 -5.84 -4.62
C SER A 408 -5.75 -4.57 -4.93
N VAL A 409 -6.46 -3.45 -5.02
CA VAL A 409 -5.87 -2.12 -5.22
C VAL A 409 -5.97 -1.36 -3.90
N SER A 410 -4.82 -0.99 -3.33
CA SER A 410 -4.71 -0.30 -2.05
C SER A 410 -3.98 1.03 -2.22
N PHE A 411 -4.50 2.13 -1.69
CA PHE A 411 -3.77 3.39 -1.57
C PHE A 411 -3.63 3.76 -0.11
N HIS A 412 -2.40 4.00 0.31
CA HIS A 412 -2.05 4.51 1.63
C HIS A 412 -1.82 6.00 1.53
N ILE A 413 -2.66 6.78 2.20
CA ILE A 413 -2.64 8.24 2.20
C ILE A 413 -2.14 8.68 3.57
N HIS A 414 -0.93 9.22 3.62
CA HIS A 414 -0.37 9.86 4.79
C HIS A 414 -0.77 11.33 4.82
N LEU A 415 -1.40 11.74 5.90
CA LEU A 415 -1.95 13.08 6.03
C LEU A 415 -0.89 14.04 6.56
N ILE A 416 -0.65 15.13 5.83
CA ILE A 416 0.32 16.16 6.20
C ILE A 416 -0.44 17.42 6.66
N PRO A 417 -0.14 17.93 7.87
CA PRO A 417 -0.73 19.17 8.35
C PRO A 417 -0.56 20.33 7.36
N ALA A 418 -1.58 21.17 7.23
CA ALA A 418 -1.60 22.25 6.23
C ALA A 418 -0.41 23.22 6.35
N ALA A 419 0.09 23.47 7.57
CA ALA A 419 1.25 24.34 7.78
C ALA A 419 2.53 23.74 7.16
N ASP A 420 2.76 22.45 7.38
CA ASP A 420 3.92 21.73 6.85
C ASP A 420 3.81 21.58 5.32
N ALA A 421 2.61 21.25 4.82
CA ALA A 421 2.34 21.16 3.40
C ALA A 421 2.59 22.50 2.67
N LYS A 422 2.16 23.62 3.26
CA LYS A 422 2.43 24.97 2.71
C LYS A 422 3.91 25.31 2.69
N ALA A 423 4.65 24.93 3.73
CA ALA A 423 6.09 25.17 3.78
C ALA A 423 6.82 24.36 2.69
N ALA A 424 6.46 23.09 2.51
CA ALA A 424 7.01 22.24 1.45
C ALA A 424 6.68 22.78 0.05
N ALA A 425 5.41 23.11 -0.21
CA ALA A 425 4.99 23.64 -1.51
C ALA A 425 5.67 24.97 -1.90
N ARG A 426 5.98 25.83 -0.91
CA ARG A 426 6.78 27.05 -1.16
C ARG A 426 8.22 26.74 -1.57
N GLN A 427 8.84 25.75 -0.92
CA GLN A 427 10.21 25.34 -1.25
C GLN A 427 10.28 24.72 -2.65
N ASP A 428 9.32 23.87 -3.00
CA ASP A 428 9.21 23.24 -4.31
C ASP A 428 9.08 24.30 -5.42
N LEU A 429 8.21 25.30 -5.25
CA LEU A 429 8.03 26.36 -6.25
C LEU A 429 9.31 27.18 -6.46
N VAL A 430 9.98 27.59 -5.37
CA VAL A 430 11.23 28.36 -5.47
C VAL A 430 12.28 27.56 -6.24
N ARG A 431 12.32 26.24 -6.01
CA ARG A 431 13.24 25.34 -6.70
C ARG A 431 12.88 25.16 -8.18
N ASP A 432 11.61 24.97 -8.50
CA ASP A 432 11.13 24.83 -9.89
C ASP A 432 11.38 26.12 -10.68
N GLN A 433 11.18 27.29 -10.07
CA GLN A 433 11.51 28.58 -10.67
C GLN A 433 13.02 28.73 -10.91
N ALA A 434 13.84 28.35 -9.94
CA ALA A 434 15.30 28.37 -10.09
C ALA A 434 15.77 27.43 -11.21
N GLU A 435 15.16 26.25 -11.34
CA GLU A 435 15.48 25.29 -12.40
C GLU A 435 15.07 25.81 -13.78
N ALA A 436 13.89 26.43 -13.90
CA ALA A 436 13.42 27.04 -15.13
C ALA A 436 14.35 28.20 -15.57
N ILE A 437 14.75 29.06 -14.63
CA ILE A 437 15.72 30.14 -14.88
C ILE A 437 17.06 29.57 -15.33
N SER A 438 17.60 28.58 -14.61
CA SER A 438 18.88 27.95 -14.96
C SER A 438 18.85 27.27 -16.34
N ARG A 439 17.72 26.66 -16.73
CA ARG A 439 17.55 26.06 -18.07
C ARG A 439 17.44 27.11 -19.16
N SER A 440 16.72 28.20 -18.91
CA SER A 440 16.66 29.36 -19.80
C SER A 440 18.05 29.97 -20.00
N GLU A 441 18.83 30.13 -18.94
CA GLU A 441 20.22 30.62 -19.00
C GLU A 441 21.14 29.65 -19.75
N ALA A 442 20.90 28.34 -19.65
CA ALA A 442 21.62 27.31 -20.38
C ALA A 442 21.17 27.14 -21.85
N GLY A 443 20.25 27.98 -22.35
CA GLY A 443 19.78 27.96 -23.74
C GLY A 443 18.98 26.71 -24.12
N LYS A 444 18.42 25.99 -23.14
CA LYS A 444 17.56 24.82 -23.39
C LYS A 444 16.12 25.29 -23.54
N PHE A 445 15.48 24.91 -24.65
CA PHE A 445 14.06 25.18 -24.88
C PHE A 445 13.19 24.38 -23.90
N ASP A 446 12.06 24.97 -23.52
CA ASP A 446 11.09 24.36 -22.63
C ASP A 446 10.44 23.17 -23.33
N THR A 447 10.46 22.01 -22.70
CA THR A 447 9.75 20.81 -23.18
C THR A 447 8.35 20.80 -22.58
N ASP A 448 7.35 20.29 -23.30
CA ASP A 448 5.94 20.20 -22.86
C ASP A 448 5.79 19.66 -21.42
N ASP A 449 6.61 18.67 -21.03
CA ASP A 449 6.64 18.10 -19.67
C ASP A 449 6.92 19.13 -18.56
N THR A 450 7.74 20.14 -18.85
CA THR A 450 8.13 21.19 -17.89
C THR A 450 7.00 22.18 -17.67
N GLU A 451 6.34 22.60 -18.74
CA GLU A 451 5.20 23.51 -18.67
C GLU A 451 4.03 22.89 -17.90
N VAL A 452 3.77 21.59 -18.13
CA VAL A 452 2.78 20.82 -17.37
C VAL A 452 3.17 20.72 -15.89
N ALA A 453 4.45 20.45 -15.58
CA ALA A 453 4.93 20.38 -14.20
C ALA A 453 4.82 21.73 -13.46
N MET A 454 5.16 22.84 -14.13
CA MET A 454 4.99 24.19 -13.59
C MET A 454 3.52 24.53 -13.34
N THR A 455 2.63 24.18 -14.28
CA THR A 455 1.18 24.36 -14.12
C THR A 455 0.65 23.56 -12.92
N ALA A 456 1.12 22.32 -12.74
CA ALA A 456 0.75 21.48 -11.60
C ALA A 456 1.26 22.07 -10.27
N ALA A 457 2.50 22.56 -10.21
CA ALA A 457 3.06 23.22 -9.02
C ALA A 457 2.29 24.51 -8.65
N GLN A 458 1.96 25.33 -9.64
CA GLN A 458 1.18 26.55 -9.43
C GLN A 458 -0.23 26.24 -8.92
N ARG A 459 -0.89 25.19 -9.43
CA ARG A 459 -2.18 24.71 -8.91
C ARG A 459 -2.08 24.19 -7.48
N ARG A 460 -1.08 23.37 -7.15
CA ARG A 460 -0.83 22.91 -5.76
C ARG A 460 -0.70 24.09 -4.79
N ARG A 461 -0.04 25.18 -5.19
CA ARG A 461 0.03 26.41 -4.38
C ARG A 461 -1.35 27.04 -4.18
N THR A 462 -2.13 27.18 -5.25
CA THR A 462 -3.49 27.73 -5.18
C THR A 462 -4.37 26.88 -4.27
N ASP A 463 -4.30 25.55 -4.40
CA ASP A 463 -5.01 24.61 -3.55
C ASP A 463 -4.58 24.76 -2.08
N LEU A 464 -3.30 25.04 -1.79
CA LEU A 464 -2.79 25.23 -0.42
C LEU A 464 -2.89 26.69 0.10
N THR A 465 -3.64 27.57 -0.57
CA THR A 465 -3.84 28.94 -0.07
C THR A 465 -4.57 28.97 1.28
N ALA A 466 -4.46 30.08 2.03
CA ALA A 466 -5.21 30.20 3.28
C ALA A 466 -6.72 30.30 2.97
N GLY A 467 -7.55 29.50 3.66
CA GLY A 467 -9.00 29.47 3.46
C GLY A 467 -9.50 28.48 2.38
N SER A 468 -8.61 27.74 1.70
CA SER A 468 -9.00 26.75 0.68
C SER A 468 -9.48 25.41 1.25
N HIS A 469 -9.31 25.19 2.56
CA HIS A 469 -9.63 23.93 3.25
C HIS A 469 -8.90 22.68 2.71
N HIS A 470 -7.87 22.83 1.88
CA HIS A 470 -7.04 21.71 1.42
C HIS A 470 -5.79 21.53 2.28
N HIS A 471 -5.36 20.27 2.42
CA HIS A 471 -4.19 19.84 3.18
C HIS A 471 -3.22 19.06 2.28
N GLY A 472 -1.99 18.84 2.74
CA GLY A 472 -1.05 17.99 2.03
C GLY A 472 -1.34 16.52 2.28
N ALA A 473 -1.05 15.68 1.30
CA ALA A 473 -1.05 14.24 1.46
C ALA A 473 0.14 13.64 0.70
N GLU A 474 0.82 12.69 1.33
CA GLU A 474 1.73 11.78 0.64
C GLU A 474 0.97 10.47 0.40
N TRP A 475 1.20 9.82 -0.73
CA TRP A 475 0.53 8.56 -1.03
C TRP A 475 1.45 7.55 -1.70
N ILE A 476 1.13 6.28 -1.48
CA ILE A 476 1.66 5.15 -2.24
C ILE A 476 0.51 4.20 -2.57
N GLY A 477 0.48 3.71 -3.80
CA GLY A 477 -0.44 2.66 -4.21
C GLY A 477 0.23 1.30 -4.14
N TYR A 478 -0.55 0.25 -3.92
CA TYR A 478 -0.14 -1.13 -4.06
C TYR A 478 -1.21 -1.91 -4.80
N ILE A 479 -0.77 -2.82 -5.68
CA ILE A 479 -1.67 -3.76 -6.35
C ILE A 479 -1.15 -5.17 -6.12
N THR A 480 -1.99 -6.04 -5.55
CA THR A 480 -1.73 -7.47 -5.44
C THR A 480 -2.65 -8.22 -6.38
N ILE A 481 -2.09 -9.00 -7.29
CA ILE A 481 -2.84 -9.94 -8.14
C ILE A 481 -2.78 -11.34 -7.54
N SER A 482 -3.83 -12.14 -7.73
CA SER A 482 -3.94 -13.50 -7.19
C SER A 482 -4.46 -14.45 -8.25
N THR A 483 -3.74 -15.55 -8.48
CA THR A 483 -4.03 -16.55 -9.52
C THR A 483 -3.77 -17.96 -8.99
N THR A 484 -4.27 -18.98 -9.68
CA THR A 484 -4.12 -20.38 -9.24
C THR A 484 -2.82 -21.05 -9.70
N SER A 485 -2.12 -20.43 -10.65
CA SER A 485 -0.86 -20.95 -11.16
C SER A 485 0.17 -19.86 -11.45
N ARG A 486 1.44 -20.27 -11.53
CA ARG A 486 2.57 -19.41 -11.89
C ARG A 486 2.47 -18.82 -13.30
N ASP A 487 2.04 -19.62 -14.28
CA ASP A 487 1.95 -19.18 -15.67
C ASP A 487 0.82 -18.17 -15.86
N GLU A 488 -0.29 -18.36 -15.16
CA GLU A 488 -1.37 -17.38 -15.08
C GLU A 488 -0.88 -16.10 -14.41
N LEU A 489 -0.17 -16.19 -13.28
CA LEU A 489 0.41 -15.02 -12.60
C LEU A 489 1.31 -14.19 -13.53
N ALA A 490 2.12 -14.85 -14.35
CA ALA A 490 3.02 -14.19 -15.29
C ALA A 490 2.28 -13.51 -16.46
N ARG A 491 1.14 -14.07 -16.91
CA ARG A 491 0.27 -13.44 -17.92
C ARG A 491 -0.47 -12.25 -17.31
N SER A 492 -1.13 -12.44 -16.17
CA SER A 492 -1.88 -11.42 -15.44
C SER A 492 -0.99 -10.23 -15.04
N SER A 493 0.27 -10.48 -14.67
CA SER A 493 1.26 -9.41 -14.41
C SER A 493 1.48 -8.51 -15.62
N ARG A 494 1.62 -9.08 -16.82
CA ARG A 494 1.87 -8.33 -18.07
C ARG A 494 0.64 -7.53 -18.48
N GLN A 495 -0.53 -8.14 -18.37
CA GLN A 495 -1.82 -7.50 -18.68
C GLN A 495 -2.10 -6.31 -17.73
N LEU A 496 -1.74 -6.45 -16.46
CA LEU A 496 -1.79 -5.35 -15.49
C LEU A 496 -0.83 -4.21 -15.87
N GLU A 497 0.43 -4.52 -16.21
CA GLU A 497 1.40 -3.50 -16.64
C GLU A 497 0.91 -2.72 -17.86
N GLU A 498 0.35 -3.41 -18.86
CA GLU A 498 -0.19 -2.79 -20.08
C GLU A 498 -1.38 -1.86 -19.77
N THR A 499 -2.31 -2.31 -18.93
CA THR A 499 -3.47 -1.51 -18.50
C THR A 499 -3.03 -0.28 -17.68
N CYS A 500 -2.04 -0.45 -16.81
CA CYS A 500 -1.45 0.64 -16.03
C CYS A 500 -0.79 1.70 -16.92
N ALA A 501 0.01 1.28 -17.91
CA ALA A 501 0.71 2.18 -18.81
C ALA A 501 -0.24 2.89 -19.79
N GLY A 502 -1.19 2.16 -20.38
CA GLY A 502 -2.09 2.68 -21.42
C GLY A 502 -3.21 3.58 -20.87
N SER A 503 -3.90 3.15 -19.81
CA SER A 503 -5.15 3.79 -19.33
C SER A 503 -4.95 4.62 -18.07
N ALA A 504 -4.26 4.08 -17.07
CA ALA A 504 -4.07 4.78 -15.78
C ALA A 504 -2.93 5.82 -15.82
N GLY A 505 -2.09 5.77 -16.86
CA GLY A 505 -0.88 6.57 -17.02
C GLY A 505 0.11 6.40 -15.85
N ILE A 506 0.28 5.13 -15.47
CA ILE A 506 1.31 4.63 -14.57
C ILE A 506 2.39 4.01 -15.47
N ASP A 507 3.51 4.69 -15.63
CA ASP A 507 4.56 4.34 -16.61
C ASP A 507 5.19 2.98 -16.32
N HIS A 508 5.32 2.62 -15.04
CA HIS A 508 5.83 1.33 -14.62
C HIS A 508 5.31 0.93 -13.24
N LEU A 509 5.23 -0.37 -13.00
CA LEU A 509 4.94 -0.95 -11.70
C LEU A 509 6.25 -1.38 -11.03
N ASP A 510 6.50 -0.93 -9.80
CA ASP A 510 7.64 -1.42 -9.03
C ASP A 510 7.26 -2.74 -8.35
N TRP A 511 7.53 -3.86 -9.02
CA TRP A 511 7.33 -5.17 -8.43
C TRP A 511 8.22 -5.35 -7.20
N GLN A 512 7.61 -5.72 -6.09
CA GLN A 512 8.27 -5.90 -4.79
C GLN A 512 8.98 -7.27 -4.72
N ASP A 513 9.75 -7.59 -5.77
CA ASP A 513 10.55 -8.81 -5.86
C ASP A 513 11.48 -8.90 -4.64
N SER A 514 11.71 -10.12 -4.15
CA SER A 514 12.43 -10.49 -2.91
C SER A 514 11.71 -10.28 -1.58
N PHE A 515 10.49 -9.72 -1.53
CA PHE A 515 9.71 -9.56 -0.28
C PHE A 515 8.19 -9.57 -0.53
N GLN A 516 7.74 -10.49 -1.38
CA GLN A 516 6.34 -10.57 -1.82
C GLN A 516 5.37 -10.91 -0.68
N SER A 517 5.75 -11.76 0.29
CA SER A 517 4.94 -12.04 1.49
C SER A 517 4.66 -10.76 2.30
N ALA A 518 5.70 -9.98 2.58
CA ALA A 518 5.61 -8.71 3.30
C ALA A 518 4.81 -7.68 2.51
N ALA A 519 5.06 -7.59 1.20
CA ALA A 519 4.36 -6.66 0.30
C ALA A 519 2.87 -6.98 0.20
N SER A 520 2.47 -8.26 0.21
CA SER A 520 1.05 -8.66 0.20
C SER A 520 0.27 -8.06 1.38
N GLY A 521 0.93 -7.85 2.53
CA GLY A 521 0.36 -7.17 3.69
C GLY A 521 -0.11 -5.74 3.43
N THR A 522 0.43 -5.06 2.41
CA THR A 522 0.04 -3.69 2.06
C THR A 522 -1.31 -3.61 1.36
N THR A 523 -1.84 -4.74 0.87
CA THR A 523 -3.20 -4.81 0.32
C THR A 523 -4.19 -5.47 1.26
N TRP A 524 -3.76 -5.77 2.49
CA TRP A 524 -4.65 -6.17 3.59
C TRP A 524 -5.21 -4.94 4.29
N PRO A 525 -6.47 -4.97 4.78
CA PRO A 525 -7.11 -3.80 5.38
C PRO A 525 -6.68 -3.62 6.85
N ILE A 526 -5.39 -3.36 7.06
CA ILE A 526 -4.74 -3.28 8.38
C ILE A 526 -3.81 -2.06 8.51
N GLY A 527 -3.78 -1.17 7.52
CA GLY A 527 -3.06 0.10 7.57
C GLY A 527 -1.54 0.00 7.44
N ARG A 528 -1.00 -1.16 7.03
CA ARG A 528 0.45 -1.41 6.90
C ARG A 528 0.95 -0.99 5.52
N GLY A 529 2.10 -0.32 5.42
CA GLY A 529 2.72 -0.06 4.10
C GLY A 529 3.34 1.31 3.88
N LEU A 530 3.40 2.17 4.91
CA LEU A 530 4.18 3.40 4.87
C LEU A 530 4.86 3.64 6.22
N THR A 531 6.19 3.77 6.20
CA THR A 531 6.89 4.49 7.25
C THR A 531 6.39 5.93 7.19
N THR A 532 5.85 6.48 8.28
CA THR A 532 5.50 7.90 8.35
C THR A 532 6.69 8.71 7.84
N GLY A 533 6.52 9.46 6.75
CA GLY A 533 7.57 10.31 6.20
C GLY A 533 8.16 11.11 7.34
N GLY A 534 9.46 10.93 7.60
CA GLY A 534 10.11 11.63 8.70
C GLY A 534 9.93 13.12 8.45
N ARG A 535 9.24 13.82 9.37
CA ARG A 535 9.16 15.30 9.38
C ARG A 535 10.51 15.86 8.97
N THR A 536 10.53 16.70 7.93
CA THR A 536 11.75 17.34 7.41
C THR A 536 12.57 17.92 8.56
N LEU A 537 13.90 17.92 8.43
CA LEU A 537 14.79 18.42 9.49
C LEU A 537 14.43 19.86 9.91
N SER A 538 13.97 20.66 8.96
CA SER A 538 13.43 22.01 9.17
C SER A 538 12.10 22.03 9.94
N SER A 539 11.14 21.15 9.66
CA SER A 539 9.89 21.07 10.43
C SER A 539 10.13 20.58 11.85
N ARG A 540 11.06 19.64 12.08
CA ARG A 540 11.47 19.22 13.43
C ARG A 540 12.10 20.36 14.23
N LEU A 541 12.92 21.19 13.59
CA LEU A 541 13.50 22.40 14.19
C LEU A 541 12.43 23.45 14.49
N LEU A 542 11.51 23.71 13.55
CA LEU A 542 10.40 24.64 13.74
C LEU A 542 9.44 24.20 14.85
N THR A 543 9.10 22.91 14.94
CA THR A 543 8.26 22.40 16.06
C THR A 543 8.98 22.51 17.40
N ARG A 544 10.31 22.27 17.45
CA ARG A 544 11.08 22.48 18.68
C ARG A 544 11.18 23.95 19.08
N LEU A 545 11.23 24.85 18.11
CA LEU A 545 11.29 26.29 18.33
C LEU A 545 9.91 26.91 18.63
N ALA A 546 8.82 26.32 18.13
CA ALA A 546 7.46 26.80 18.33
C ALA A 546 6.94 26.61 19.77
N GLY A 547 7.63 25.80 20.59
CA GLY A 547 7.23 25.54 21.98
C GLY A 547 5.89 24.80 22.10
N ARG A 548 5.49 24.49 23.33
CA ARG A 548 4.13 24.00 23.60
C ARG A 548 3.17 25.17 23.40
N THR A 549 2.18 24.98 22.54
CA THR A 549 1.17 26.03 22.30
C THR A 549 0.28 26.19 23.54
N GLU A 550 -0.27 27.39 23.79
CA GLU A 550 -1.17 27.64 24.94
C GLU A 550 -2.37 26.68 24.97
N LYS A 551 -2.82 26.17 23.82
CA LYS A 551 -3.86 25.13 23.74
C LYS A 551 -3.41 23.76 24.28
N GLU A 552 -2.14 23.40 24.15
CA GLU A 552 -1.56 22.19 24.76
C GLU A 552 -1.28 22.37 26.26
N SER A 553 -1.24 23.61 26.76
CA SER A 553 -1.11 23.88 28.20
C SER A 553 -2.43 23.72 28.97
N LEU A 554 -3.56 23.67 28.25
CA LEU A 554 -4.90 23.44 28.77
C LEU A 554 -5.35 21.98 28.65
N SER A 555 -4.51 21.10 28.06
CA SER A 555 -4.87 19.70 27.79
C SER A 555 -4.39 18.76 28.87
#